data_AF-A0A372RN32-F1
#
_entry.id   AF-A0A372RN32-F1
#
_cell.length_a   1.000
_cell.length_b   1.000
_cell.length_c   1.000
_cell.angle_alpha   90.00
_cell.angle_beta   90.00
_cell.angle_gamma   90.00
#
_symmetry.space_group_name_H-M   'P 1'
#
loop_
_entity.id
_entity.type
_entity.pdbx_description
1 polymer ?
#
loop_
_entity_poly.entity_id
_entity_poly.type
_entity_poly.pdbx_seq_one_letter_code
_entity_poly.pdbx_strand_id
1 'polypeptide(L)' 'MRLMDIDLRKYLEYQRTWKEKINVAYGIIYALYGIHYDGAVHRDLHSGNILCSQYNDFWYIL' A
#
# COMPACT_ATOMS: atom_id res chain seq x y z
N MET A 1 1.34 0.20 -19.04
CA MET A 1 1.72 0.22 -17.63
C MET A 1 0.51 0.73 -16.86
N ARG A 2 -0.18 -0.13 -16.10
CA ARG A 2 -1.40 0.29 -15.41
C ARG A 2 -1.02 0.95 -14.09
N LEU A 3 -1.87 1.84 -13.61
CA LEU A 3 -1.62 2.75 -12.48
C LEU A 3 -1.36 2.07 -11.12
N MET A 4 -1.33 0.74 -11.00
CA MET A 4 -1.15 0.00 -9.74
C MET A 4 -0.52 -1.40 -9.94
N ASP A 5 0.49 -1.56 -10.81
CA ASP A 5 1.07 -2.89 -11.12
C ASP A 5 2.12 -3.40 -10.10
N ILE A 6 2.51 -2.60 -9.10
CA ILE A 6 3.50 -2.99 -8.09
C ILE A 6 2.81 -3.23 -6.75
N ASP A 7 2.97 -4.44 -6.23
CA ASP A 7 2.56 -4.80 -4.87
C ASP A 7 3.67 -4.47 -3.84
N LEU A 8 3.29 -4.35 -2.56
CA LEU A 8 4.20 -4.02 -1.47
C LEU A 8 5.36 -5.01 -1.37
N ARG A 9 5.14 -6.28 -1.70
CA ARG A 9 6.20 -7.30 -1.67
C ARG A 9 7.30 -6.95 -2.66
N LYS A 10 6.95 -6.67 -3.91
CA LYS A 10 7.90 -6.22 -4.95
C LYS A 10 8.52 -4.87 -4.62
N TYR A 11 7.73 -3.93 -4.09
CA TYR A 11 8.23 -2.61 -3.70
C TYR A 11 9.38 -2.69 -2.68
N LEU A 12 9.32 -3.66 -1.76
CA LEU A 12 10.27 -3.88 -0.68
C LEU A 12 11.45 -4.81 -1.04
N GLU A 13 11.53 -5.35 -2.26
CA GLU A 13 12.64 -6.22 -2.68
C GLU A 13 14.01 -5.51 -2.62
N TYR A 14 14.03 -4.21 -2.83
CA TYR A 14 15.22 -3.38 -2.72
C TYR A 14 15.31 -2.68 -1.37
N GLN A 15 16.54 -2.41 -0.91
CA GLN A 15 16.77 -1.71 0.34
C GLN A 15 16.18 -0.30 0.31
N ARG A 16 15.18 -0.06 1.17
CA ARG A 16 14.56 1.25 1.38
C ARG A 16 15.14 1.95 2.61
N THR A 17 15.22 3.27 2.53
CA THR A 17 15.52 4.14 3.66
C THR A 17 14.41 4.05 4.72
N TRP A 18 14.73 4.40 5.97
CA TRP A 18 13.72 4.49 7.02
C TRP A 18 12.61 5.49 6.69
N LYS A 19 12.94 6.60 6.03
CA LYS A 19 11.97 7.61 5.59
C LYS A 19 10.94 7.03 4.62
N GLU A 20 11.40 6.28 3.60
CA GLU A 20 10.49 5.63 2.65
C GLU A 20 9.59 4.60 3.36
N LYS A 21 10.15 3.80 4.29
CA LYS A 21 9.37 2.82 5.06
C LYS A 21 8.26 3.48 5.89
N ILE A 22 8.54 4.63 6.49
CA ILE A 22 7.55 5.41 7.25
C ILE A 22 6.45 5.93 6.32
N ASN A 23 6.80 6.46 5.15
CA ASN A 23 5.83 6.94 4.17
C ASN A 23 4.92 5.81 3.67
N VAL A 24 5.49 4.64 3.40
CA VAL A 24 4.72 3.43 3.02
C VAL A 24 3.75 3.04 4.13
N ALA A 25 4.21 2.96 5.38
CA ALA A 25 3.36 2.62 6.52
C ALA A 25 2.20 3.62 6.68
N TYR A 26 2.47 4.92 6.53
CA TYR A 26 1.45 5.97 6.57
C TYR A 26 0.40 5.79 5.47
N GLY A 27 0.83 5.53 4.23
CA GLY A 27 -0.08 5.30 3.10
C GLY A 27 -0.97 4.07 3.30
N ILE A 28 -0.42 2.97 3.81
CA ILE A 28 -1.19 1.74 4.10
C ILE A 28 -2.22 2.00 5.20
N ILE A 29 -1.84 2.72 6.28
CA ILE A 29 -2.75 3.09 7.37
C ILE A 29 -3.90 3.95 6.83
N TYR A 30 -3.61 4.91 5.94
CA TYR A 30 -4.63 5.77 5.34
C TYR A 30 -5.61 4.97 4.46
N ALA A 31 -5.10 4.06 3.63
CA ALA A 31 -5.95 3.19 2.81
C ALA A 31 -6.84 2.27 3.67
N LEU A 32 -6.28 1.67 4.72
CA LEU A 32 -7.02 0.80 5.63
C LEU A 32 -8.06 1.58 6.45
N TYR A 33 -7.73 2.81 6.84
CA TYR A 33 -8.68 3.73 7.48
C TYR A 33 -9.90 3.97 6.59
N GLY A 34 -9.72 4.18 5.28
CA GLY A 34 -10.83 4.33 4.33
C GLY A 34 -11.77 3.11 4.32
N ILE A 35 -11.20 1.90 4.25
CA ILE A 35 -11.98 0.65 4.31
C ILE A 35 -12.80 0.56 5.60
N HIS A 36 -12.18 0.86 6.74
CA HIS A 36 -12.86 0.82 8.03
C HIS A 36 -13.91 1.94 8.18
N TYR A 37 -13.65 3.11 7.61
CA TYR A 37 -14.59 4.22 7.60
C TYR A 37 -15.89 3.84 6.86
N ASP A 38 -15.76 3.07 5.77
CA ASP A 38 -16.89 2.51 5.02
C ASP A 38 -17.56 1.29 5.71
N GLY A 39 -17.15 0.97 6.95
CA GLY A 39 -17.70 -0.14 7.73
C GLY A 39 -17.28 -1.53 7.25
N ALA A 40 -16.35 -1.61 6.29
CA ALA A 40 -15.83 -2.86 5.78
C ALA A 40 -14.63 -3.35 6.61
N VAL A 41 -14.37 -4.66 6.55
CA VAL A 41 -13.14 -5.28 7.07
C VAL A 41 -12.49 -6.01 5.91
N HIS A 42 -11.23 -5.70 5.63
CA HIS A 42 -10.51 -6.21 4.46
C HIS A 42 -10.37 -7.75 4.44
N ARG A 43 -10.15 -8.37 5.61
CA ARG A 43 -10.07 -9.83 5.85
C ARG A 43 -8.93 -10.61 5.18
N ASP A 44 -8.32 -10.09 4.11
CA ASP A 44 -7.17 -10.73 3.44
C ASP A 44 -5.99 -9.75 3.24
N LEU A 45 -5.66 -9.01 4.31
CA LEU A 45 -4.63 -7.97 4.24
C LEU A 45 -3.23 -8.59 4.27
N HIS A 46 -2.56 -8.61 3.12
CA HIS A 46 -1.18 -9.06 2.99
C HIS A 46 -0.42 -8.26 1.92
N SER A 47 0.92 -8.36 1.91
CA SER A 47 1.79 -7.58 1.01
C SER A 47 1.49 -7.72 -0.49
N GLY A 48 0.86 -8.82 -0.92
CA GLY A 48 0.41 -9.00 -2.31
C GLY A 48 -0.88 -8.26 -2.70
N ASN A 49 -1.68 -7.83 -1.73
CA ASN A 49 -2.95 -7.11 -1.94
C ASN A 49 -2.81 -5.61 -1.67
N ILE A 50 -1.62 -5.16 -1.28
CA ILE A 50 -1.28 -3.76 -1.07
C ILE A 50 -0.56 -3.30 -2.33
N LEU A 51 -1.19 -2.47 -3.14
CA LEU A 51 -0.66 -1.95 -4.39
C LEU A 51 -0.19 -0.50 -4.23
N CYS A 52 0.86 -0.10 -4.95
CA CYS A 52 1.29 1.29 -5.06
C CYS A 52 1.21 1.79 -6.50
N SER A 53 0.83 3.07 -6.65
CA SER A 53 1.09 3.81 -7.89
C SER A 53 2.58 4.14 -8.00
N GLN A 54 3.12 4.04 -9.20
CA GLN A 54 4.51 4.45 -9.47
C GLN A 54 4.66 5.96 -9.67
N TYR A 55 3.55 6.68 -9.78
CA TYR A 55 3.52 8.10 -10.14
C TYR A 55 3.11 9.00 -8.97
N ASN A 56 2.57 8.41 -7.91
CA ASN A 56 2.01 9.09 -6.76
C ASN A 56 2.28 8.13 -5.60
N ASP A 57 2.73 8.62 -4.43
CA ASP A 57 2.94 7.81 -3.21
C ASP A 57 1.61 7.26 -2.61
N PHE A 58 0.67 6.91 -3.48
CA PHE A 58 -0.66 6.41 -3.19
C PHE A 58 -0.63 4.90 -3.08
N TRP A 59 -1.25 4.41 -2.00
CA TRP A 59 -1.38 3.00 -1.67
C TRP A 59 -2.85 2.61 -1.73
N TYR A 60 -3.10 1.46 -2.32
CA TYR A 60 -4.42 0.88 -2.48
C TYR A 60 -4.43 -0.54 -1.92
N ILE A 61 -5.56 -0.94 -1.35
CA ILE A 61 -5.74 -2.28 -0.81
C ILE A 61 -6.89 -2.92 -1.63
N LEU A 62 -6.57 -4.01 -2.33
CA LEU A 62 -7.43 -4.73 -3.28
C LEU A 62 -8.59 -5.50 -2.64
#